data_AF-A0A7K3XSV4-F1
#
_entry.id   AF-A0A7K3XSV4-F1
#
_cell.length_a   1.000
_cell.length_b   1.000
_cell.length_c   1.000
_cell.angle_alpha   90.00
_cell.angle_beta   90.00
_cell.angle_gamma   90.00
#
_symmetry.space_group_name_H-M   'P 1'
#
loop_
_entity.id
_entity.type
_entity.pdbx_description
1 polymer ?
#
loop_
_entity_poly.entity_id
_entity_poly.type
_entity_poly.pdbx_seq_one_letter_code
_entity_poly.pdbx_strand_id
1 'polypeptide(L)'
;MEQALSALGGAVQGVHPFVIYLAGINALTFILFAIDYAIARYNQDEDTGLMDGRILTLFAVAGGALGMLLALMIFTRNHMNKHNIAWWFSAIVFLIVWVLVVLVWAGVIVVDLEPGASFNAPVIVALGAYLLAINVITFAVFCLDKKRAIDRGSRFPEATLLGLSLAGGALGGIAGMRVAHHKTSKWYFAVGLPAFIILHVALFLLAHGAGLV
;
A
#
# COMPACT_ATOMS: atom_id res chain seq x y z
N MET A 1 -23.13 -33.51 19.34
CA MET A 1 -22.05 -32.54 19.67
C MET A 1 -20.71 -33.01 19.14
N GLU A 2 -20.28 -34.25 19.43
CA GLU A 2 -19.05 -34.85 18.85
C GLU A 2 -19.03 -34.92 17.33
N GLN A 3 -20.12 -35.31 16.66
CA GLN A 3 -20.19 -35.31 15.18
C GLN A 3 -20.10 -33.91 14.57
N ALA A 4 -20.60 -32.89 15.27
CA ALA A 4 -20.50 -31.50 14.81
C ALA A 4 -19.07 -30.96 15.01
N LEU A 5 -18.42 -31.32 16.13
CA LEU A 5 -17.01 -31.01 16.42
C LEU A 5 -16.04 -31.76 15.49
N SER A 6 -16.33 -33.00 15.10
CA SER A 6 -15.50 -33.74 14.15
C SER A 6 -15.69 -33.27 12.71
N ALA A 7 -16.90 -32.86 12.32
CA ALA A 7 -17.16 -32.22 11.04
C ALA A 7 -16.49 -30.84 10.93
N LEU A 8 -16.51 -30.04 12.01
CA LEU A 8 -15.72 -28.81 12.12
C LEU A 8 -14.21 -29.10 12.08
N GLY A 9 -13.75 -30.14 12.79
CA GLY A 9 -12.36 -30.59 12.77
C GLY A 9 -11.87 -31.02 11.39
N GLY A 10 -12.71 -31.74 10.62
CA GLY A 10 -12.41 -32.15 9.25
C GLY A 10 -12.42 -30.99 8.25
N ALA A 11 -13.34 -30.02 8.42
CA ALA A 11 -13.36 -28.81 7.60
C ALA A 11 -12.12 -27.92 7.84
N VAL A 12 -11.65 -27.81 9.08
CA VAL A 12 -10.41 -27.09 9.42
C VAL A 12 -9.16 -27.84 8.92
N GLN A 13 -9.18 -29.18 8.91
CA GLN A 13 -8.09 -30.00 8.38
C GLN A 13 -7.93 -29.93 6.84
N GLY A 14 -8.95 -29.48 6.10
CA GLY A 14 -8.89 -29.29 4.65
C GLY A 14 -8.32 -27.95 4.19
N VAL A 15 -8.17 -26.97 5.09
CA VAL A 15 -7.69 -25.62 4.75
C VAL A 15 -6.18 -25.53 4.96
N HIS A 16 -5.46 -25.10 3.92
CA HIS A 16 -4.01 -25.01 3.96
C HIS A 16 -3.54 -24.08 5.11
N PRO A 17 -2.50 -24.45 5.90
CA PRO A 17 -2.03 -23.65 7.04
C PRO A 17 -1.74 -22.19 6.71
N PHE A 18 -1.23 -21.92 5.51
CA PHE A 18 -1.01 -20.55 5.01
C PHE A 18 -2.30 -19.71 4.93
N VAL A 19 -3.41 -20.30 4.48
CA VAL A 19 -4.70 -19.62 4.38
C VAL A 19 -5.26 -19.35 5.78
N ILE A 20 -5.14 -20.32 6.70
CA ILE A 20 -5.52 -20.15 8.11
C ILE A 20 -4.70 -19.02 8.75
N TYR A 21 -3.39 -19.00 8.52
CA TYR A 21 -2.51 -17.92 8.98
C TYR A 21 -2.97 -16.56 8.43
N LEU A 22 -3.18 -16.44 7.12
CA LEU A 22 -3.55 -15.19 6.48
C LEU A 22 -4.91 -14.69 6.97
N ALA A 23 -5.88 -15.59 7.15
CA ALA A 23 -7.18 -15.25 7.73
C ALA A 23 -7.03 -14.79 9.19
N GLY A 24 -6.23 -15.51 9.99
CA GLY A 24 -5.97 -15.19 11.39
C GLY A 24 -5.30 -13.84 11.59
N ILE A 25 -4.24 -13.54 10.83
CA ILE A 25 -3.53 -12.25 10.95
C ILE A 25 -4.41 -11.08 10.50
N ASN A 26 -5.26 -11.25 9.48
CA ASN A 26 -6.20 -10.21 9.06
C ASN A 26 -7.29 -9.96 10.09
N ALA A 27 -7.85 -11.02 10.69
CA ALA A 27 -8.83 -10.88 11.76
C ALA A 27 -8.22 -10.19 13.00
N LEU A 28 -7.02 -10.61 13.41
CA LEU A 28 -6.28 -10.00 14.52
C LEU A 28 -6.01 -8.51 14.25
N THR A 29 -5.51 -8.19 13.05
CA THR A 29 -5.20 -6.81 12.68
C THR A 29 -6.44 -5.92 12.66
N PHE A 30 -7.56 -6.43 12.14
CA PHE A 30 -8.84 -5.73 12.16
C PHE A 30 -9.30 -5.41 13.59
N ILE A 31 -9.23 -6.40 14.48
CA ILE A 31 -9.62 -6.25 15.90
C ILE A 31 -8.73 -5.23 16.59
N LEU A 32 -7.41 -5.32 16.42
CA LEU A 32 -6.47 -4.37 17.02
C LEU A 32 -6.74 -2.94 16.56
N PHE A 33 -6.95 -2.72 15.26
CA PHE A 33 -7.32 -1.40 14.73
C PHE A 33 -8.68 -0.91 15.24
N ALA A 34 -9.66 -1.81 15.39
CA ALA A 34 -10.97 -1.45 15.92
C ALA A 34 -10.88 -0.99 17.39
N ILE A 35 -10.10 -1.71 18.21
CA ILE A 35 -9.85 -1.35 19.62
C ILE A 35 -9.09 -0.03 19.72
N ASP A 36 -8.01 0.11 18.95
CA ASP A 36 -7.19 1.32 18.90
C ASP A 36 -8.03 2.56 18.57
N TYR A 37 -8.87 2.44 17.54
CA TYR A 37 -9.81 3.49 17.15
C TYR A 37 -10.85 3.79 18.24
N ALA A 38 -11.40 2.77 18.90
CA ALA A 38 -12.37 2.96 19.97
C ALA A 38 -11.78 3.73 21.16
N ILE A 39 -10.53 3.45 21.52
CA ILE A 39 -9.80 4.16 22.59
C ILE A 39 -9.54 5.61 22.19
N ALA A 40 -9.01 5.85 20.99
CA ALA A 40 -8.77 7.20 20.48
C ALA A 40 -10.06 8.04 20.46
N ARG A 41 -11.19 7.41 20.08
CA ARG A 41 -12.52 8.05 20.08
C ARG A 41 -12.99 8.40 21.49
N TYR A 42 -12.78 7.52 22.46
CA TYR A 42 -13.17 7.73 23.86
C TYR A 42 -12.39 8.89 24.49
N ASN A 43 -11.08 8.95 24.24
CA ASN A 43 -10.20 9.99 24.78
C ASN A 43 -10.29 11.33 24.04
N GLN A 44 -10.99 11.39 22.90
CA GLN A 44 -11.01 12.54 21.99
C GLN A 44 -9.61 12.98 21.52
N ASP A 45 -8.65 12.05 21.51
CA ASP A 45 -7.27 12.29 21.11
C ASP A 45 -6.80 11.15 20.21
N GLU A 46 -6.48 11.48 18.95
CA GLU A 46 -6.02 10.54 17.92
C GLU A 46 -4.68 9.89 18.29
N ASP A 47 -3.89 10.49 19.17
CA ASP A 47 -2.55 10.01 19.54
C ASP A 47 -2.56 9.10 20.78
N THR A 48 -3.73 8.86 21.41
CA THR A 48 -3.87 8.06 22.64
C THR A 48 -4.35 6.61 22.40
N GLY A 49 -4.22 6.13 21.17
CA GLY A 49 -4.54 4.74 20.81
C GLY A 49 -3.76 3.69 21.61
N LEU A 50 -4.18 2.43 21.46
CA LEU A 50 -3.52 1.25 22.04
C LEU A 50 -2.07 1.11 21.52
N MET A 51 -1.80 1.50 20.27
CA MET A 51 -0.54 1.23 19.59
C MET A 51 -0.09 2.42 18.73
N ASP A 52 1.20 2.78 18.80
CA ASP A 52 1.79 3.71 17.82
C ASP A 52 1.53 3.17 16.41
N GLY A 53 1.11 4.06 15.50
CA GLY A 53 0.89 3.75 14.09
C GLY A 53 2.03 2.98 13.42
N ARG A 54 3.27 3.12 13.90
CA ARG A 54 4.42 2.32 13.45
C ARG A 54 4.27 0.84 13.80
N ILE A 55 3.80 0.52 15.00
CA ILE A 55 3.62 -0.87 15.44
C ILE A 55 2.45 -1.50 14.67
N LEU A 56 1.38 -0.73 14.43
CA LEU A 56 0.25 -1.18 13.62
C LEU A 56 0.67 -1.52 12.18
N THR A 57 1.61 -0.79 11.58
CA THR A 57 2.12 -1.14 10.24
C THR A 57 2.86 -2.47 10.19
N LEU A 58 3.39 -2.99 11.31
CA LEU A 58 4.03 -4.31 11.35
C LEU A 58 3.02 -5.43 11.07
N PHE A 59 1.78 -5.27 11.50
CA PHE A 59 0.72 -6.23 11.21
C PHE A 59 0.38 -6.27 9.72
N ALA A 60 0.39 -5.12 9.04
CA ALA A 60 0.22 -5.06 7.59
C ALA A 60 1.38 -5.77 6.87
N VAL A 61 2.63 -5.54 7.31
CA VAL A 61 3.81 -6.25 6.80
C VAL A 61 3.65 -7.77 6.98
N ALA A 62 3.12 -8.22 8.12
CA ALA A 62 2.89 -9.63 8.43
C ALA A 62 1.69 -10.29 7.70
N GLY A 63 0.96 -9.57 6.84
CA GLY A 63 -0.17 -10.13 6.09
C GLY A 63 -1.53 -9.62 6.50
N GLY A 64 -1.59 -8.77 7.51
CA GLY A 64 -2.81 -8.14 8.03
C GLY A 64 -3.33 -6.95 7.22
N ALA A 65 -2.80 -6.71 6.02
CA ALA A 65 -3.07 -5.48 5.26
C ALA A 65 -4.55 -5.34 4.86
N LEU A 66 -5.24 -6.44 4.56
CA LEU A 66 -6.67 -6.44 4.25
C LEU A 66 -7.49 -6.05 5.50
N GLY A 67 -7.19 -6.66 6.64
CA GLY A 67 -7.84 -6.36 7.92
C GLY A 67 -7.62 -4.90 8.34
N MET A 68 -6.40 -4.39 8.19
CA MET A 68 -6.08 -2.98 8.40
C MET A 68 -6.90 -2.07 7.49
N LEU A 69 -6.96 -2.36 6.18
CA LEU A 69 -7.70 -1.54 5.21
C LEU A 69 -9.20 -1.55 5.50
N LEU A 70 -9.78 -2.71 5.83
CA LEU A 70 -11.19 -2.83 6.23
C LEU A 70 -11.49 -2.01 7.48
N ALA A 71 -10.62 -2.08 8.49
CA ALA A 71 -10.80 -1.31 9.72
C ALA A 71 -10.74 0.20 9.42
N LEU A 72 -9.77 0.64 8.63
CA LEU A 72 -9.67 2.04 8.19
C LEU A 72 -10.93 2.49 7.42
N MET A 73 -11.47 1.65 6.53
CA MET A 73 -12.70 1.96 5.78
C MET A 73 -13.96 2.01 6.64
N ILE A 74 -14.05 1.24 7.70
CA ILE A 74 -15.23 1.24 8.57
C ILE A 74 -15.15 2.39 9.57
N PHE A 75 -13.99 2.56 10.20
CA PHE A 75 -13.84 3.43 11.35
C PHE A 75 -13.33 4.83 10.99
N THR A 76 -12.52 4.99 9.95
CA THR A 76 -11.84 6.26 9.63
C THR A 76 -12.24 6.89 8.29
N ARG A 77 -13.12 6.25 7.49
CA ARG A 77 -13.47 6.67 6.12
C ARG A 77 -13.96 8.12 5.99
N ASN A 78 -14.66 8.65 6.99
CA ASN A 78 -15.19 10.01 6.95
C ASN A 78 -14.22 11.07 7.49
N HIS A 79 -13.03 10.68 7.93
CA HIS A 79 -12.04 11.55 8.57
C HIS A 79 -10.63 11.32 8.01
N MET A 80 -10.47 11.28 6.68
CA MET A 80 -9.13 11.24 6.07
C MET A 80 -8.37 12.54 6.37
N ASN A 81 -7.53 12.48 7.40
CA ASN A 81 -6.75 13.59 7.91
C ASN A 81 -5.27 13.36 7.57
N LYS A 82 -4.46 14.42 7.70
CA LYS A 82 -3.03 14.36 7.42
C LYS A 82 -2.27 13.34 8.28
N HIS A 83 -2.78 12.99 9.46
CA HIS A 83 -2.15 12.05 10.38
C HIS A 83 -2.40 10.59 10.01
N ASN A 84 -3.61 10.24 9.56
CA ASN A 84 -3.96 8.85 9.23
C ASN A 84 -3.65 8.45 7.78
N ILE A 85 -3.33 9.41 6.91
CA ILE A 85 -3.12 9.13 5.49
C ILE A 85 -1.99 8.14 5.23
N ALA A 86 -0.94 8.19 6.04
CA ALA A 86 0.17 7.25 5.94
C ALA A 86 -0.29 5.80 6.15
N TRP A 87 -1.26 5.57 7.03
CA TRP A 87 -1.80 4.25 7.31
C TRP A 87 -2.62 3.72 6.15
N TRP A 88 -3.48 4.55 5.56
CA TRP A 88 -4.23 4.20 4.34
C TRP A 88 -3.29 3.75 3.21
N PHE A 89 -2.26 4.54 2.92
CA PHE A 89 -1.30 4.19 1.87
C PHE A 89 -0.47 2.97 2.22
N SER A 90 -0.04 2.81 3.48
CA SER A 90 0.68 1.62 3.92
C SER A 90 -0.17 0.36 3.75
N ALA A 91 -1.45 0.40 4.16
CA ALA A 91 -2.37 -0.72 4.01
C ALA A 91 -2.57 -1.10 2.55
N ILE A 92 -2.75 -0.12 1.66
CA ILE A 92 -2.89 -0.36 0.21
C ILE A 92 -1.63 -1.01 -0.37
N VAL A 93 -0.45 -0.50 -0.05
CA VAL A 93 0.83 -1.03 -0.55
C VAL A 93 1.05 -2.47 -0.10
N PHE A 94 0.90 -2.73 1.20
CA PHE A 94 1.06 -4.08 1.72
C PHE A 94 -0.02 -5.02 1.21
N LEU A 95 -1.24 -4.53 0.96
CA LEU A 95 -2.28 -5.34 0.33
C LEU A 95 -1.87 -5.74 -1.09
N ILE A 96 -1.32 -4.83 -1.90
CA ILE A 96 -0.80 -5.18 -3.24
C ILE A 96 0.30 -6.23 -3.10
N VAL A 97 1.27 -6.03 -2.20
CA VAL A 97 2.36 -7.00 -1.97
C VAL A 97 1.81 -8.38 -1.61
N TRP A 98 0.89 -8.46 -0.64
CA TRP A 98 0.34 -9.74 -0.20
C TRP A 98 -0.57 -10.40 -1.25
N VAL A 99 -1.29 -9.63 -2.07
CA VAL A 99 -2.01 -10.16 -3.23
C VAL A 99 -1.03 -10.80 -4.21
N LEU A 100 0.10 -10.16 -4.53
CA LEU A 100 1.12 -10.75 -5.39
C LEU A 100 1.71 -12.02 -4.79
N VAL A 101 2.03 -12.02 -3.49
CA VAL A 101 2.51 -13.22 -2.78
C VAL A 101 1.50 -14.36 -2.87
N VAL A 102 0.21 -14.08 -2.68
CA VAL A 102 -0.85 -15.10 -2.78
C VAL A 102 -0.99 -15.60 -4.22
N LEU A 103 -0.93 -14.73 -5.23
CA LEU A 103 -1.01 -15.14 -6.64
C LEU A 103 0.17 -16.03 -7.05
N VAL A 104 1.38 -15.73 -6.58
CA VAL A 104 2.57 -16.57 -6.80
C VAL A 104 2.45 -17.88 -6.03
N TRP A 105 2.09 -17.83 -4.73
CA TRP A 105 1.92 -19.04 -3.90
C TRP A 105 0.84 -19.99 -4.43
N ALA A 106 -0.27 -19.44 -4.94
CA ALA A 106 -1.35 -20.22 -5.54
C ALA A 106 -1.00 -20.76 -6.94
N GLY A 107 0.18 -20.44 -7.49
CA GLY A 107 0.59 -20.84 -8.83
C GLY A 107 -0.20 -20.18 -9.96
N VAL A 108 -0.93 -19.09 -9.67
CA VAL A 108 -1.66 -18.32 -10.68
C VAL A 108 -0.68 -17.51 -11.53
N ILE A 109 0.32 -16.92 -10.89
CA ILE A 109 1.45 -16.27 -11.56
C ILE A 109 2.65 -17.19 -11.41
N VAL A 110 3.12 -17.74 -12.52
CA VAL A 110 4.41 -18.44 -12.58
C VAL A 110 5.47 -17.41 -12.94
N VAL A 111 6.53 -17.35 -12.12
CA VAL A 111 7.62 -16.40 -12.31
C VAL A 111 8.75 -17.13 -13.03
N ASP A 112 8.60 -17.24 -14.34
CA ASP A 112 9.61 -17.87 -15.20
C ASP A 112 10.66 -16.82 -15.58
N LEU A 113 11.71 -16.71 -14.76
CA LEU A 113 12.87 -15.85 -15.05
C LEU A 113 13.81 -16.56 -16.03
N GLU A 114 13.32 -16.95 -17.19
CA GLU A 114 14.18 -17.50 -18.24
C GLU A 114 15.08 -16.38 -18.80
N PRO A 115 16.42 -16.48 -18.66
CA PRO A 115 17.32 -15.48 -19.21
C PRO A 115 17.22 -15.48 -20.75
N GLY A 116 16.62 -14.42 -21.30
CA GLY A 116 16.43 -14.28 -22.75
C GLY A 116 14.97 -14.25 -23.22
N ALA A 117 14.00 -14.25 -22.29
CA ALA A 117 12.61 -13.97 -22.63
C ALA A 117 12.49 -12.66 -23.43
N SER A 118 11.88 -12.74 -24.60
CA SER A 118 11.76 -11.60 -25.50
C SER A 118 10.80 -10.57 -24.93
N PHE A 119 11.27 -9.33 -24.84
CA PHE A 119 10.42 -8.23 -24.45
C PHE A 119 9.37 -7.89 -25.53
N ASN A 120 8.14 -7.66 -25.09
CA ASN A 120 7.06 -7.11 -25.88
C ASN A 120 7.29 -5.62 -26.10
N ALA A 121 8.05 -5.29 -27.15
CA ALA A 121 8.46 -3.93 -27.50
C ALA A 121 7.30 -2.90 -27.51
N PRO A 122 6.13 -3.14 -28.14
CA PRO A 122 5.06 -2.14 -28.13
C PRO A 122 4.49 -1.92 -26.72
N VAL A 123 4.40 -2.97 -25.89
CA VAL A 123 3.95 -2.82 -24.49
C VAL A 123 4.97 -2.02 -23.68
N ILE A 124 6.27 -2.29 -23.83
CA ILE A 124 7.32 -1.51 -23.17
C ILE A 124 7.29 -0.05 -23.59
N VAL A 125 7.14 0.23 -24.89
CA VAL A 125 7.09 1.60 -25.39
C VAL A 125 5.88 2.33 -24.82
N ALA A 126 4.70 1.69 -24.81
CA ALA A 126 3.49 2.26 -24.22
C ALA A 126 3.64 2.51 -22.71
N LEU A 127 4.19 1.55 -21.97
CA LEU A 127 4.45 1.67 -20.53
C LEU A 127 5.47 2.78 -20.24
N GLY A 128 6.54 2.88 -21.02
CA GLY A 128 7.55 3.92 -20.90
C GLY A 128 6.98 5.32 -21.16
N ALA A 129 6.14 5.47 -22.18
CA ALA A 129 5.45 6.73 -22.47
C ALA A 129 4.49 7.13 -21.33
N TYR A 130 3.74 6.17 -20.79
CA TYR A 130 2.87 6.37 -19.63
C TYR A 130 3.68 6.80 -18.40
N LEU A 131 4.74 6.07 -18.05
CA LEU A 131 5.59 6.37 -16.90
C LEU A 131 6.26 7.73 -17.05
N LEU A 132 6.71 8.11 -18.24
CA LEU A 132 7.26 9.44 -18.49
C LEU A 132 6.21 10.53 -18.22
N ALA A 133 5.01 10.38 -18.79
CA ALA A 133 3.93 11.36 -18.62
C ALA A 133 3.52 11.53 -17.15
N ILE A 134 3.27 10.43 -16.43
CA ILE A 134 2.86 10.49 -15.03
C ILE A 134 3.96 11.06 -14.12
N ASN A 135 5.24 10.81 -14.41
CA ASN A 135 6.35 11.40 -13.66
C ASN A 135 6.47 12.91 -13.90
N VAL A 136 6.29 13.39 -15.12
CA VAL A 136 6.26 14.84 -15.43
C VAL A 136 5.09 15.52 -14.72
N ILE A 137 3.90 14.93 -14.78
CA ILE A 137 2.71 15.45 -14.09
C ILE A 137 2.95 15.49 -12.58
N THR A 138 3.46 14.41 -12.00
CA THR A 138 3.70 14.31 -10.56
C THR A 138 4.73 15.33 -10.11
N PHE A 139 5.84 15.47 -10.85
CA PHE A 139 6.84 16.51 -10.58
C PHE A 139 6.23 17.91 -10.57
N ALA A 140 5.43 18.24 -11.59
CA ALA A 140 4.76 19.54 -11.68
C ALA A 140 3.82 19.78 -10.49
N VAL A 141 3.02 18.77 -10.09
CA VAL A 141 2.11 18.88 -8.95
C VAL A 141 2.87 19.12 -7.64
N PHE A 142 3.99 18.44 -7.40
CA PHE A 142 4.82 18.68 -6.21
C PHE A 142 5.41 20.11 -6.18
N CYS A 143 5.89 20.60 -7.32
CA CYS A 143 6.40 21.97 -7.44
C CYS A 143 5.29 23.02 -7.25
N LEU A 144 4.10 22.79 -7.82
CA LEU A 144 2.93 23.65 -7.66
C LEU A 144 2.42 23.67 -6.21
N ASP A 145 2.47 22.54 -5.50
CA ASP A 145 2.12 22.47 -4.08
C ASP A 145 3.02 23.41 -3.24
N LYS A 146 4.33 23.42 -3.51
CA LYS A 146 5.26 24.36 -2.87
C LYS A 146 4.93 25.81 -3.19
N LYS A 147 4.66 26.13 -4.47
CA LYS A 147 4.30 27.50 -4.89
C LYS A 147 3.03 27.97 -4.17
N ARG A 148 1.98 27.14 -4.14
CA ARG A 148 0.74 27.46 -3.42
C ARG A 148 0.95 27.60 -1.91
N ALA A 149 1.89 26.86 -1.33
CA ALA A 149 2.25 27.02 0.08
C ALA A 149 2.92 28.38 0.37
N ILE A 150 3.63 28.96 -0.59
CA ILE A 150 4.22 30.31 -0.50
C ILE A 150 3.12 31.37 -0.70
N ASP A 151 2.28 31.19 -1.72
CA ASP A 151 1.24 32.15 -2.12
C ASP A 151 0.00 32.13 -1.20
N ARG A 152 0.05 31.39 -0.07
CA ARG A 152 -1.08 31.14 0.86
C ARG A 152 -2.35 30.61 0.17
N GLY A 153 -2.21 29.96 -0.98
CA GLY A 153 -3.30 29.35 -1.72
C GLY A 153 -3.73 28.00 -1.16
N SER A 154 -4.77 27.41 -1.76
CA SER A 154 -5.24 26.07 -1.41
C SER A 154 -4.19 25.01 -1.75
N ARG A 155 -3.70 24.30 -0.73
CA ARG A 155 -2.69 23.23 -0.85
C ARG A 155 -3.28 21.97 -1.47
N PHE A 156 -2.46 21.17 -2.14
CA PHE A 156 -2.92 19.87 -2.61
C PHE A 156 -3.07 18.90 -1.44
N PRO A 157 -4.12 18.06 -1.42
CA PRO A 157 -4.22 16.97 -0.47
C PRO A 157 -3.01 16.05 -0.57
N GLU A 158 -2.48 15.60 0.57
CA GLU A 158 -1.38 14.64 0.58
C GLU A 158 -1.77 13.32 -0.10
N ALA A 159 -3.07 13.01 -0.12
CA ALA A 159 -3.66 11.89 -0.84
C ALA A 159 -3.35 11.96 -2.34
N THR A 160 -3.45 13.15 -2.92
CA THR A 160 -3.19 13.36 -4.34
C THR A 160 -1.72 13.15 -4.65
N LEU A 161 -0.83 13.67 -3.81
CA LEU A 161 0.63 13.52 -4.01
C LEU A 161 1.09 12.07 -3.89
N LEU A 162 0.62 11.36 -2.85
CA LEU A 162 0.94 9.95 -2.64
C LEU A 162 0.25 9.07 -3.69
N GLY A 163 -0.99 9.38 -4.08
CA GLY A 163 -1.73 8.66 -5.12
C GLY A 163 -1.08 8.74 -6.49
N LEU A 164 -0.68 9.94 -6.93
CA LEU A 164 0.08 10.13 -8.16
C LEU A 164 1.43 9.38 -8.13
N SER A 165 2.10 9.41 -6.98
CA SER A 165 3.35 8.66 -6.79
C SER A 165 3.13 7.15 -6.91
N LEU A 166 2.07 6.62 -6.27
CA LEU A 166 1.71 5.20 -6.33
C LEU A 166 1.26 4.76 -7.73
N ALA A 167 0.64 5.64 -8.51
CA ALA A 167 0.23 5.37 -9.89
C ALA A 167 1.40 5.22 -10.89
N GLY A 168 2.64 5.50 -10.46
CA GLY A 168 3.83 5.42 -11.32
C GLY A 168 4.66 6.71 -11.35
N GLY A 169 4.19 7.76 -10.68
CA GLY A 169 4.85 9.07 -10.60
C GLY A 169 5.91 9.20 -9.53
N ALA A 170 6.31 8.10 -8.86
CA ALA A 170 7.18 8.15 -7.68
C ALA A 170 8.54 8.84 -7.95
N LEU A 171 9.16 8.61 -9.12
CA LEU A 171 10.42 9.26 -9.49
C LEU A 171 10.26 10.79 -9.62
N GLY A 172 9.20 11.23 -10.30
CA GLY A 172 8.83 12.64 -10.44
C GLY A 172 8.49 13.28 -9.10
N GLY A 173 7.82 12.55 -8.21
CA GLY A 173 7.57 12.96 -6.83
C GLY A 173 8.87 13.19 -6.04
N ILE A 174 9.83 12.25 -6.11
CA ILE A 174 11.13 12.39 -5.43
C ILE A 174 11.90 13.59 -5.99
N ALA A 175 11.94 13.73 -7.31
CA ALA A 175 12.57 14.86 -7.97
C ALA A 175 11.92 16.19 -7.53
N GLY A 176 10.59 16.24 -7.49
CA GLY A 176 9.83 17.41 -7.06
C GLY A 176 10.10 17.77 -5.59
N MET A 177 10.14 16.78 -4.70
CA MET A 177 10.48 16.98 -3.28
C MET A 177 11.89 17.55 -3.10
N ARG A 178 12.87 17.03 -3.83
CA ARG A 178 14.27 17.45 -3.76
C ARG A 178 14.47 18.86 -4.29
N VAL A 179 13.89 19.18 -5.46
CA VAL A 179 13.99 20.50 -6.08
C VAL A 179 13.25 21.56 -5.26
N ALA A 180 12.05 21.26 -4.80
CA ALA A 180 11.23 22.21 -4.05
C ALA A 180 11.61 22.32 -2.56
N HIS A 181 12.54 21.47 -2.08
CA HIS A 181 12.83 21.25 -0.66
C HIS A 181 11.53 21.19 0.17
N HIS A 182 10.55 20.43 -0.32
CA HIS A 182 9.21 20.39 0.22
C HIS A 182 8.86 18.97 0.68
N LYS A 183 8.29 18.86 1.89
CA LYS A 183 7.83 17.59 2.51
C LYS A 183 8.92 16.51 2.69
N THR A 184 10.21 16.86 2.61
CA THR A 184 11.34 15.95 2.86
C THR A 184 11.43 15.43 4.30
N SER A 185 10.88 16.18 5.27
CA SER A 185 10.85 15.78 6.69
C SER A 185 9.70 14.84 7.06
N LYS A 186 8.73 14.59 6.17
CA LYS A 186 7.60 13.68 6.46
C LYS A 186 8.01 12.25 6.14
N TRP A 187 8.09 11.41 7.16
CA TRP A 187 8.60 10.04 7.06
C TRP A 187 7.90 9.21 5.99
N TYR A 188 6.58 9.34 5.86
CA TYR A 188 5.78 8.58 4.89
C TYR A 188 5.98 9.06 3.44
N PHE A 189 6.45 10.30 3.22
CA PHE A 189 6.93 10.72 1.91
C PHE A 189 8.38 10.26 1.67
N ALA A 190 9.24 10.40 2.68
CA ALA A 190 10.66 10.04 2.57
C ALA A 190 10.88 8.53 2.34
N VAL A 191 10.08 7.68 3.00
CA VAL A 191 10.15 6.21 2.87
C VAL A 191 9.15 5.68 1.85
N GLY A 192 7.95 6.27 1.78
CA GLY A 192 6.88 5.78 0.90
C GLY A 192 7.21 5.91 -0.59
N LEU A 193 7.79 7.02 -1.04
CA LEU A 193 8.12 7.20 -2.46
C LEU A 193 9.19 6.20 -2.95
N PRO A 194 10.32 5.99 -2.24
CA PRO A 194 11.24 4.91 -2.57
C PRO A 194 10.59 3.52 -2.54
N ALA A 195 9.71 3.25 -1.57
CA ALA A 195 8.98 1.99 -1.49
C ALA A 195 8.07 1.77 -2.72
N PHE A 196 7.44 2.83 -3.25
CA PHE A 196 6.64 2.74 -4.47
C PHE A 196 7.49 2.38 -5.68
N ILE A 197 8.72 2.91 -5.80
CA ILE A 197 9.64 2.53 -6.88
C ILE A 197 9.97 1.04 -6.80
N ILE A 198 10.27 0.52 -5.61
CA ILE A 198 10.53 -0.91 -5.40
C ILE A 198 9.30 -1.74 -5.81
N LEU A 199 8.11 -1.30 -5.41
CA LEU A 199 6.84 -1.94 -5.80
C LEU A 199 6.66 -1.94 -7.33
N HIS A 200 6.92 -0.82 -8.01
CA HIS A 200 6.82 -0.72 -9.47
C HIS A 200 7.82 -1.64 -10.18
N VAL A 201 9.05 -1.75 -9.68
CA VAL A 201 10.05 -2.68 -10.22
C VAL A 201 9.61 -4.12 -10.01
N ALA A 202 9.12 -4.48 -8.82
CA ALA A 202 8.61 -5.83 -8.55
C ALA A 202 7.43 -6.19 -9.47
N LEU A 203 6.48 -5.27 -9.67
CA LEU A 203 5.37 -5.43 -10.60
C LEU A 203 5.85 -5.60 -12.05
N PHE A 204 6.85 -4.84 -12.47
CA PHE A 204 7.43 -4.95 -13.81
C PHE A 204 8.08 -6.33 -14.02
N LEU A 205 8.90 -6.80 -13.07
CA LEU A 205 9.55 -8.10 -13.15
C LEU A 205 8.53 -9.26 -13.16
N LEU A 206 7.47 -9.16 -12.37
CA LEU A 206 6.38 -10.14 -12.37
C LEU A 206 5.62 -10.12 -13.70
N ALA A 207 5.33 -8.93 -14.25
CA ALA A 207 4.66 -8.81 -15.54
C ALA A 207 5.52 -9.38 -16.69
N HIS A 208 6.83 -9.19 -16.63
CA HIS A 208 7.78 -9.79 -17.56
C HIS A 208 7.82 -11.31 -17.44
N GLY A 209 7.95 -11.84 -16.22
CA GLY A 209 7.91 -13.30 -15.98
C GLY A 209 6.58 -13.95 -16.39
N ALA A 210 5.48 -13.19 -16.40
CA ALA A 210 4.18 -13.64 -16.91
C ALA A 210 4.02 -13.47 -18.43
N GLY A 211 5.04 -12.98 -19.15
CA GLY A 211 5.01 -12.77 -20.61
C GLY A 211 4.14 -11.60 -21.08
N LEU A 212 3.76 -10.69 -20.17
CA LEU A 212 2.96 -9.50 -20.52
C LEU A 212 3.81 -8.38 -21.13
N VAL A 213 5.09 -8.32 -20.77
CA VAL A 213 6.04 -7.23 -21.09
C VAL A 213 7.37 -7.81 -21.50
#